data_AF-A0A557SZD8-F1
#
_entry.id   AF-A0A557SZD8-F1
#
_cell.length_a   1.000
_cell.length_b   1.000
_cell.length_c   1.000
_cell.angle_alpha   90.00
_cell.angle_beta   90.00
_cell.angle_gamma   90.00
#
_symmetry.space_group_name_H-M   'P 1'
#
loop_
_entity.id
_entity.type
_entity.pdbx_description
1 polymer ?
#
loop_
_entity_poly.entity_id
_entity_poly.type
_entity_poly.pdbx_seq_one_letter_code
_entity_poly.pdbx_strand_id
1 'polypeptide(L)'
;MQVPEFSTMFYIFRNINVDLMVRYVQKEGKGPMEVKVGNDSKWICMCGLSQHQPFCDGAHKKTLNEEDGKVYKYNPDGTRTEIQI
;
A
#
# COMPACT_ATOMS: atom_id res chain seq x y z
N MET A 1 43.92 27.47 4.49
CA MET A 1 43.13 28.31 3.57
C MET A 1 43.19 27.64 2.20
N GLN A 2 42.01 27.34 1.63
CA GLN A 2 41.71 26.67 0.35
C GLN A 2 42.11 25.17 0.19
N VAL A 3 41.08 24.32 0.23
CA VAL A 3 41.07 22.92 -0.25
C VAL A 3 40.48 22.90 -1.68
N PRO A 4 41.05 22.15 -2.66
CA PRO A 4 40.45 22.01 -3.98
C PRO A 4 39.62 20.72 -4.14
N GLU A 5 38.38 20.95 -4.55
CA GLU A 5 37.51 20.21 -5.50
C GLU A 5 37.19 18.71 -5.32
N PHE A 6 36.04 18.49 -4.67
CA PHE A 6 35.22 17.27 -4.64
C PHE A 6 34.56 16.93 -6.00
N SER A 7 35.32 16.55 -7.04
CA SER A 7 34.72 16.29 -8.37
C SER A 7 34.63 14.82 -8.80
N THR A 8 35.43 13.90 -8.25
CA THR A 8 35.54 12.55 -8.84
C THR A 8 34.84 11.42 -8.09
N MET A 9 34.17 11.70 -6.96
CA MET A 9 33.48 10.66 -6.17
C MET A 9 31.98 10.52 -6.47
N PHE A 10 31.52 10.96 -7.65
CA PHE A 10 30.12 10.85 -8.10
C PHE A 10 29.92 9.90 -9.30
N TYR A 11 30.95 9.20 -9.77
CA TYR A 11 30.91 8.43 -11.02
C TYR A 11 30.93 6.89 -10.90
N ILE A 12 30.57 6.31 -9.74
CA ILE A 12 30.43 4.84 -9.60
C ILE A 12 29.13 4.43 -8.87
N PHE A 13 28.01 5.14 -9.09
CA PHE A 13 26.68 4.66 -8.67
C PHE A 13 25.59 4.91 -9.73
N ARG A 14 25.94 4.95 -11.03
CA ARG A 14 24.95 4.71 -12.08
C ARG A 14 24.77 3.19 -12.18
N ASN A 15 23.54 2.73 -11.98
CA ASN A 15 23.05 1.37 -12.25
C ASN A 15 23.19 0.35 -11.12
N ILE A 16 22.75 0.70 -9.91
CA ILE A 16 22.03 -0.32 -9.13
C ILE A 16 20.58 -0.22 -9.60
N ASN A 17 20.22 -0.99 -10.64
CA ASN A 17 18.83 -1.40 -10.85
C ASN A 17 18.47 -2.30 -9.65
N VAL A 18 18.14 -1.68 -8.52
CA VAL A 18 17.31 -2.33 -7.52
C VAL A 18 15.92 -2.40 -8.13
N ASP A 19 15.76 -3.35 -9.05
CA ASP A 19 14.50 -4.04 -9.26
C ASP A 19 14.15 -4.65 -7.90
N LEU A 20 13.63 -3.82 -7.01
CA LEU A 20 12.98 -4.26 -5.80
C LEU A 20 11.86 -5.16 -6.32
N MET A 21 12.04 -6.47 -6.20
CA MET A 21 11.03 -7.48 -6.48
C MET A 21 9.88 -7.26 -5.47
N VAL A 22 9.08 -6.22 -5.71
CA VAL A 22 7.94 -5.86 -4.90
C VAL A 22 6.80 -6.78 -5.28
N ARG A 23 6.31 -7.53 -4.29
CA ARG A 23 5.12 -8.35 -4.48
C ARG A 23 3.91 -7.42 -4.54
N TYR A 24 3.27 -7.35 -5.70
CA TYR A 24 1.95 -6.75 -5.80
C TYR A 24 0.90 -7.71 -5.22
N VAL A 25 0.06 -7.21 -4.32
CA VAL A 25 -1.03 -7.97 -3.70
C VAL A 25 -2.34 -7.27 -4.03
N GLN A 26 -3.15 -7.87 -4.87
CA GLN A 26 -4.50 -7.40 -5.17
C GLN A 26 -5.46 -7.80 -4.05
N LYS A 27 -6.27 -6.85 -3.61
CA LYS A 27 -7.37 -7.08 -2.66
C LYS A 27 -8.65 -6.55 -3.31
N GLU A 28 -9.60 -7.45 -3.56
CA GLU A 28 -10.89 -7.11 -4.18
C GLU A 28 -12.01 -6.88 -3.16
N GLY A 29 -11.82 -7.35 -1.91
CA GLY A 29 -12.86 -7.28 -0.89
C GLY A 29 -13.10 -5.85 -0.40
N LYS A 30 -14.28 -5.28 -0.67
CA LYS A 30 -14.67 -3.92 -0.21
C LYS A 30 -15.08 -3.85 1.28
N GLY A 31 -15.06 -4.96 2.01
CA GLY A 31 -15.55 -5.05 3.40
C GLY A 31 -14.88 -6.17 4.20
N PRO A 32 -15.11 -6.24 5.52
CA PRO A 32 -14.49 -7.27 6.34
C PRO A 32 -15.18 -8.63 6.21
N MET A 33 -14.40 -9.69 6.41
CA MET A 33 -14.91 -11.05 6.54
C MET A 33 -15.14 -11.38 8.01
N GLU A 34 -16.32 -11.90 8.35
CA GLU A 34 -16.59 -12.44 9.69
C GLU A 34 -15.96 -13.82 9.83
N VAL A 35 -15.22 -14.03 10.92
CA VAL A 35 -14.63 -15.32 11.31
C VAL A 35 -15.09 -15.63 12.72
N LYS A 36 -15.73 -16.80 12.90
CA LYS A 36 -16.17 -17.28 14.20
C LYS A 36 -15.02 -17.98 14.94
N VAL A 37 -14.77 -17.57 16.18
CA VAL A 37 -13.75 -18.15 17.07
C VAL A 37 -14.44 -18.56 18.36
N GLY A 38 -14.85 -19.83 18.43
CA GLY A 38 -15.74 -20.31 19.50
C GLY A 38 -17.09 -19.60 19.43
N ASN A 39 -17.46 -18.90 20.51
CA ASN A 39 -18.70 -18.12 20.59
C ASN A 39 -18.51 -16.65 20.17
N ASP A 40 -17.28 -16.22 19.89
CA ASP A 40 -16.98 -14.84 19.50
C ASP A 40 -16.89 -14.69 17.99
N SER A 41 -17.18 -13.47 17.51
CA SER A 41 -17.00 -13.08 16.11
C SER A 41 -15.83 -12.11 15.99
N LYS A 42 -14.92 -12.38 15.05
CA LYS A 42 -13.81 -11.50 14.68
C LYS A 42 -13.98 -11.05 13.24
N TRP A 43 -13.60 -9.80 12.97
CA TRP A 43 -13.73 -9.18 11.65
C TRP A 43 -12.36 -9.00 11.02
N ILE A 44 -12.10 -9.68 9.91
CA ILE A 44 -10.82 -9.68 9.20
C ILE A 44 -10.87 -8.69 8.03
N CYS A 45 -9.84 -7.86 7.91
CA CYS A 45 -9.75 -6.84 6.88
C CYS A 45 -9.48 -7.45 5.50
N MET A 46 -10.44 -7.32 4.58
CA MET A 46 -10.27 -7.70 3.18
C MET A 46 -10.00 -6.51 2.25
N CYS A 47 -10.19 -5.27 2.70
CA CYS A 47 -9.98 -4.07 1.87
C CYS A 47 -8.54 -3.58 1.78
N GLY A 48 -7.66 -4.02 2.69
CA GLY A 48 -6.25 -3.62 2.69
C GLY A 48 -5.93 -2.25 3.28
N LEU A 49 -6.94 -1.46 3.68
CA LEU A 49 -6.76 -0.10 4.21
C LEU A 49 -6.71 0.01 5.74
N SER A 50 -6.90 -1.11 6.45
CA SER A 50 -6.82 -1.07 7.91
C SER A 50 -5.40 -0.78 8.38
N GLN A 51 -5.30 0.05 9.43
CA GLN A 51 -4.06 0.33 10.18
C GLN A 51 -3.79 -0.75 11.25
N HIS A 52 -4.77 -1.58 11.58
CA HIS A 52 -4.71 -2.64 12.60
C HIS A 52 -4.83 -4.04 11.98
N GLN A 53 -4.23 -4.24 10.80
CA GLN A 53 -4.24 -5.56 10.15
C GLN A 53 -3.68 -6.65 11.10
N PRO A 54 -4.28 -7.86 11.12
CA PRO A 54 -5.25 -8.39 10.17
C PRO A 54 -6.72 -7.99 10.43
N PHE A 55 -7.00 -7.26 11.51
CA PHE A 55 -8.36 -6.95 11.92
C PHE A 55 -8.94 -5.76 11.16
N CYS A 56 -10.27 -5.70 11.10
CA CYS A 56 -10.98 -4.55 10.55
C CYS A 56 -11.10 -3.43 11.60
N ASP A 57 -10.76 -2.21 11.21
CA ASP A 57 -10.91 -0.98 12.00
C ASP A 57 -11.93 0.01 11.39
N GLY A 58 -12.68 -0.42 10.38
CA GLY A 58 -13.67 0.41 9.68
C GLY A 58 -13.13 1.22 8.50
N ALA A 59 -11.83 1.18 8.19
CA ALA A 59 -11.24 1.90 7.05
C ALA A 59 -11.86 1.50 5.68
N HIS A 60 -12.46 0.30 5.60
CA HIS A 60 -13.19 -0.18 4.41
C HIS A 60 -14.32 0.76 3.96
N LYS A 61 -14.82 1.66 4.82
CA LYS A 61 -15.81 2.67 4.40
C LYS A 61 -15.30 3.56 3.26
N LYS A 62 -13.98 3.72 3.11
CA LYS A 62 -13.34 4.48 2.02
C LYS A 62 -13.46 3.79 0.65
N THR A 63 -13.75 2.49 0.61
CA THR A 63 -13.86 1.70 -0.63
C THR A 63 -15.30 1.61 -1.15
N LEU A 64 -16.29 2.16 -0.42
CA LEU A 64 -17.71 2.06 -0.80
C LEU A 64 -18.04 2.76 -2.14
N ASN A 65 -17.29 3.82 -2.47
CA ASN A 65 -17.46 4.59 -3.70
C ASN A 65 -16.39 4.24 -4.75
N GLU A 66 -15.83 3.02 -4.70
CA GLU A 66 -14.99 2.50 -5.78
C GLU A 66 -15.86 1.99 -6.91
N GLU A 67 -15.59 2.49 -8.12
CA GLU A 67 -16.24 2.02 -9.33
C GLU A 67 -15.73 0.63 -9.70
N ASP A 68 -16.62 -0.21 -10.23
CA ASP A 68 -16.26 -1.56 -10.63
C ASP A 68 -15.32 -1.54 -11.85
N GLY A 69 -14.30 -2.40 -11.83
CA GLY A 69 -13.30 -2.48 -12.88
C GLY A 69 -12.18 -1.42 -12.81
N LYS A 70 -12.24 -0.48 -11.86
CA LYS A 70 -11.15 0.47 -11.60
C LYS A 70 -10.28 0.03 -10.44
N VAL A 71 -8.99 0.36 -10.52
CA VAL A 71 -8.03 0.10 -9.44
C VAL A 71 -7.57 1.42 -8.85
N TYR A 72 -7.55 1.49 -7.52
CA TYR A 72 -7.15 2.70 -6.80
C TYR A 72 -5.91 2.46 -5.94
N LYS A 73 -5.00 3.44 -5.95
CA LYS A 73 -3.91 3.57 -4.98
C LYS A 73 -4.28 4.66 -3.96
N TYR A 74 -4.21 4.31 -2.68
CA TYR A 74 -4.46 5.24 -1.58
C TYR A 74 -3.16 5.91 -1.14
N ASN A 75 -3.17 7.23 -1.10
CA ASN A 75 -2.01 8.06 -0.76
C ASN A 75 -2.00 8.41 0.74
N PRO A 76 -0.82 8.68 1.33
CA PRO A 76 -0.71 9.05 2.75
C PRO A 76 -1.47 10.34 3.14
N ASP A 77 -1.68 11.24 2.18
CA ASP A 77 -2.45 12.48 2.35
C ASP A 77 -3.98 12.23 2.42
N GLY A 78 -4.42 10.98 2.27
CA GLY A 78 -5.83 10.59 2.29
C GLY A 78 -6.51 10.67 0.94
N THR A 79 -5.82 11.14 -0.11
CA THR A 79 -6.33 11.09 -1.49
C THR A 79 -6.20 9.68 -2.07
N ARG A 80 -6.88 9.44 -3.19
CA ARG A 80 -6.71 8.21 -3.99
C ARG A 80 -6.49 8.56 -5.45
N THR A 81 -5.67 7.76 -6.12
CA THR A 81 -5.39 7.89 -7.55
C THR A 81 -5.79 6.61 -8.26
N GLU A 82 -6.50 6.73 -9.38
CA GLU A 82 -6.75 5.58 -10.25
C GLU A 82 -5.44 5.11 -10.90
N ILE A 83 -5.19 3.81 -10.90
CA ILE A 83 -4.03 3.20 -11.54
C ILE A 83 -4.49 2.23 -12.63
N GLN A 84 -3.70 2.17 -13.71
CA GLN A 84 -3.83 1.15 -14.73
C GLN A 84 -2.77 0.09 -14.43
N ILE A 85 -3.20 -1.15 -14.17
CA ILE A 85 -2.31 -2.31 -13.98
C ILE A 85 -2.01 -2.92 -15.34
#